data_AF-A0A5K0XV61-F1
#
_entry.id   AF-A0A5K0XV61-F1
#
_cell.length_a   1.000
_cell.length_b   1.000
_cell.length_c   1.000
_cell.angle_alpha   90.00
_cell.angle_beta   90.00
_cell.angle_gamma   90.00
#
_symmetry.space_group_name_H-M   'P 1'
#
loop_
_entity.id
_entity.type
_entity.pdbx_description
1 polymer ?
#
loop_
_entity_poly.entity_id
_entity_poly.type
_entity_poly.pdbx_seq_one_letter_code
_entity_poly.pdbx_strand_id
1 'polypeptide(L)' 'KTVAVAVQSTDEVSGEKKAVKQRRVVVTGMGVVTSLGHEPDVLYSNLLEGVSGISEIESFDCADFPT' A
#
# COMPACT_ATOMS: atom_id res chain seq x y z
N LYS A 1 -19.39 8.31 -29.21
CA LYS A 1 -20.06 9.12 -28.16
C LYS A 1 -19.02 9.32 -27.06
N THR A 2 -18.40 10.49 -27.03
CA THR A 2 -17.41 10.92 -26.03
C THR A 2 -18.14 11.33 -24.76
N VAL A 3 -17.57 11.03 -23.57
CA VAL A 3 -17.59 11.96 -22.42
C VAL A 3 -16.34 11.70 -21.57
N ALA A 4 -15.57 12.77 -21.38
CA ALA A 4 -14.48 12.89 -20.42
C ALA A 4 -15.03 13.45 -19.11
N VAL A 5 -14.47 13.06 -17.96
CA VAL A 5 -14.59 13.85 -16.72
C VAL A 5 -13.23 13.89 -16.05
N ALA A 6 -12.67 15.10 -16.01
CA ALA A 6 -11.50 15.48 -15.23
C ALA A 6 -11.96 16.01 -13.87
N VAL A 7 -11.31 15.58 -12.80
CA VAL A 7 -11.34 16.25 -11.49
C VAL A 7 -9.88 16.43 -11.08
N GLN A 8 -9.39 17.66 -11.18
CA GLN A 8 -8.11 18.06 -10.65
C GLN A 8 -8.37 18.75 -9.31
N SER A 9 -7.89 18.15 -8.23
CA SER A 9 -7.88 18.78 -6.90
C SER A 9 -6.62 19.64 -6.78
N THR A 10 -6.84 20.94 -6.61
CA THR A 10 -5.86 21.97 -6.27
C THR A 10 -5.45 21.85 -4.81
N ASP A 11 -4.16 21.81 -4.53
CA ASP A 11 -3.60 22.36 -3.30
C ASP A 11 -2.23 22.97 -3.62
N GLU A 12 -2.23 24.29 -3.73
CA GLU A 12 -1.05 25.14 -3.84
C GLU A 12 -0.33 25.18 -2.48
N VAL A 13 0.91 24.70 -2.41
CA VAL A 13 1.82 24.99 -1.30
C VAL A 13 3.08 25.65 -1.84
N SER A 14 3.19 26.94 -1.55
CA SER A 14 4.31 27.82 -1.91
C SER A 14 5.58 27.44 -1.14
N GLY A 15 6.43 26.65 -1.78
CA GLY A 15 7.87 26.68 -1.59
C GLY A 15 8.48 26.61 -2.99
N GLU A 16 9.53 27.37 -3.27
CA GLU A 16 10.26 27.27 -4.55
C GLU A 16 10.88 25.87 -4.68
N LYS A 17 10.07 24.91 -5.13
CA LYS A 17 10.52 23.60 -5.56
C LYS A 17 11.06 23.80 -6.96
N LYS A 18 12.40 23.87 -7.05
CA LYS A 18 13.18 23.80 -8.29
C LYS A 18 12.46 22.88 -9.28
N ALA A 19 12.14 23.34 -10.49
CA ALA A 19 11.37 22.58 -11.47
C ALA A 19 11.99 21.19 -11.66
N VAL A 20 11.42 20.19 -10.97
CA VAL A 20 11.85 18.81 -11.09
C VAL A 20 11.25 18.38 -12.41
N LYS A 21 12.09 18.32 -13.46
CA LYS A 21 11.73 17.57 -14.67
C LYS A 21 11.17 16.23 -14.20
N GLN A 22 9.92 15.94 -14.54
CA GLN A 22 9.24 14.71 -14.16
C GLN A 22 10.08 13.52 -14.64
N ARG A 23 10.82 12.89 -13.71
CA ARG A 23 11.63 11.73 -14.03
C ARG A 23 10.69 10.54 -14.12
N ARG A 24 10.61 9.92 -15.29
CA ARG A 24 9.86 8.67 -15.45
C ARG A 24 10.63 7.58 -14.72
N VAL A 25 10.08 7.17 -13.59
CA VAL A 25 10.56 6.02 -12.82
C VAL A 25 9.56 4.90 -12.99
N VAL A 26 10.05 3.69 -13.22
CA VAL A 26 9.24 2.48 -13.32
C VAL A 26 9.67 1.50 -12.26
N VAL A 27 8.72 0.71 -11.75
CA VAL A 27 9.00 -0.45 -10.91
C VAL A 27 9.24 -1.63 -11.83
N THR A 28 10.43 -2.23 -11.75
CA THR A 28 10.85 -3.33 -12.62
C THR A 28 10.58 -4.72 -12.01
N GLY A 29 10.26 -4.79 -10.73
CA GLY A 29 9.93 -6.02 -10.02
C GLY A 29 9.41 -5.73 -8.62
N MET A 30 8.65 -6.66 -8.07
CA MET A 30 8.06 -6.59 -6.73
C MET A 30 8.23 -7.93 -6.02
N GLY A 31 8.46 -7.88 -4.71
CA GLY A 31 8.50 -9.04 -3.83
C GLY A 31 7.97 -8.64 -2.46
N VAL A 32 7.24 -9.55 -1.82
CA VAL A 32 6.51 -9.26 -0.58
C VAL A 32 6.62 -10.42 0.39
N VAL A 33 6.78 -10.12 1.67
CA VAL A 33 6.69 -11.10 2.76
C VAL A 33 5.74 -10.51 3.78
N THR A 34 4.53 -11.06 3.86
CA THR A 34 3.48 -10.56 4.73
C THR A 34 2.64 -11.73 5.26
N SER A 35 1.86 -11.50 6.33
CA SER A 35 0.89 -12.47 6.82
C SER A 35 -0.25 -12.74 5.83
N LEU A 36 -0.43 -11.88 4.82
CA LEU A 36 -1.42 -12.03 3.76
C LEU A 36 -0.86 -12.75 2.52
N GLY A 37 0.40 -13.19 2.54
CA GLY A 37 1.04 -13.91 1.46
C GLY A 37 2.48 -13.48 1.19
N HIS A 38 3.19 -14.34 0.47
CA HIS A 38 4.60 -14.17 0.09
C HIS A 38 4.80 -13.92 -1.41
N GLU A 39 3.71 -13.82 -2.16
CA GLU A 39 3.69 -13.51 -3.58
C GLU A 39 2.82 -12.28 -3.82
N PRO A 40 3.20 -11.33 -4.69
CA PRO A 40 2.45 -10.10 -4.92
C PRO A 40 0.98 -10.33 -5.31
N ASP A 41 0.71 -11.33 -6.14
CA ASP A 41 -0.63 -11.66 -6.62
C ASP A 41 -1.54 -12.18 -5.50
N VAL A 42 -0.97 -13.01 -4.61
CA VAL A 42 -1.66 -13.56 -3.44
C VAL A 42 -1.96 -12.44 -2.43
N LEU A 43 -0.96 -11.60 -2.13
CA LEU A 43 -1.14 -10.44 -1.27
C LEU A 43 -2.26 -9.54 -1.79
N TYR A 44 -2.25 -9.22 -3.09
CA TYR A 44 -3.22 -8.31 -3.67
C TYR A 44 -4.64 -8.87 -3.64
N SER A 45 -4.81 -10.16 -3.96
CA SER A 45 -6.11 -10.83 -3.92
C SER A 45 -6.68 -10.85 -2.48
N ASN A 46 -5.86 -11.28 -1.51
CA ASN A 46 -6.26 -11.34 -0.10
C ASN A 46 -6.58 -9.95 0.48
N LEU A 47 -5.84 -8.92 0.05
CA LEU A 47 -6.11 -7.53 0.44
C LEU A 47 -7.46 -7.04 -0.09
N LEU A 48 -7.79 -7.33 -1.36
CA LEU A 48 -9.07 -6.96 -1.96
C LEU A 48 -10.24 -7.73 -1.35
N GLU A 49 -10.02 -8.98 -0.96
CA GLU A 49 -10.99 -9.83 -0.26
C GLU A 49 -11.19 -9.41 1.21
N GLY A 50 -10.35 -8.50 1.74
CA GLY A 50 -10.43 -8.02 3.12
C GLY A 50 -9.98 -9.06 4.14
N VAL A 51 -9.12 -10.00 3.73
CA VAL A 51 -8.54 -11.00 4.64
C VAL A 51 -7.66 -10.30 5.69
N SER A 52 -7.82 -10.68 6.95
CA SER A 52 -6.96 -10.23 8.04
C SER A 52 -5.94 -11.30 8.39
N GLY A 53 -4.67 -10.90 8.53
CA GLY A 53 -3.58 -11.78 8.98
C GLY A 53 -3.32 -11.71 10.49
N ILE A 54 -4.24 -11.16 11.27
CA ILE A 54 -4.12 -11.07 12.74
C ILE A 54 -4.57 -12.40 13.35
N SER A 55 -3.70 -13.02 14.13
CA SER A 55 -3.97 -14.23 14.88
C SER A 55 -3.41 -14.11 16.30
N GLU A 56 -3.74 -15.08 17.15
CA GLU A 56 -3.11 -15.21 18.46
C GLU A 56 -1.60 -15.51 18.32
N ILE A 57 -0.84 -15.12 19.32
CA ILE A 57 0.60 -15.37 19.38
C ILE A 57 0.81 -16.80 19.86
N GLU A 58 1.38 -17.65 19.01
CA GLU A 58 1.66 -19.05 19.33
C GLU A 58 3.09 -19.27 19.87
N SER A 59 3.95 -18.26 19.80
CA SER A 59 5.36 -18.38 20.18
C SER A 59 5.60 -18.36 21.68
N PHE A 60 4.73 -17.72 22.47
CA PHE A 60 4.76 -17.73 23.93
C PHE A 60 3.40 -17.34 24.52
N ASP A 61 3.15 -17.76 25.76
CA ASP A 61 1.93 -17.41 26.48
C ASP A 61 1.93 -15.92 26.86
N CYS A 62 0.93 -15.20 26.34
CA CYS A 62 0.77 -13.76 26.54
C CYS A 62 -0.19 -13.42 27.70
N ALA A 63 -0.78 -14.42 28.39
CA ALA A 63 -1.82 -14.19 29.41
C ALA A 63 -1.38 -13.30 30.57
N ASP A 64 -0.09 -13.36 30.95
CA ASP A 64 0.46 -12.62 32.08
C ASP A 64 0.95 -11.21 31.72
N PHE A 65 0.85 -10.80 30.45
CA PHE A 65 1.32 -9.49 29.99
C PHE A 65 0.17 -8.47 29.90
N PRO A 66 0.34 -7.24 30.43
CA PRO A 66 -0.69 -6.21 30.40
C PRO A 66 -0.94 -5.68 28.97
N THR A 67 -2.21 -5.33 28.68
CA THR A 67 -2.70 -4.78 27.40
C THR A 67 -2.85 -3.25 27.41
#